data_AF-A0A8S1Y9B1-F1
#
_entry.id   AF-A0A8S1Y9B1-F1
#
_cell.length_a   1.000
_cell.length_b   1.000
_cell.length_c   1.000
_cell.angle_alpha   90.00
_cell.angle_beta   90.00
_cell.angle_gamma   90.00
#
_symmetry.space_group_name_H-M   'P 1'
#
loop_
_entity.id
_entity.type
_entity.pdbx_description
1 polymer ?
#
loop_
_entity_poly.entity_id
_entity_poly.type
_entity_poly.pdbx_seq_one_letter_code
_entity_poly.pdbx_strand_id
1 'polypeptide(L)'
;MNRIGFGLLCIMLVTASSNVMLQTADHSAFIEVFKTYSKQSEFGGRLFGELLMMVQKGETLQSLNDHVEELRKHLANDESEDEKYFNDKQQEMEATFSGLANEVEELRVSVEQAASRIQVLNNQQTIIDGLFANDQQAYQKRVGDQNAILDVIGQLLLRVSELQQGGGHSLIEKDNLLDEIKALGRGKHIEVLAQITAHLQTEQVEHIQELLNRLRDAVLNSLAIDEEKEQENIRLYNKLSGEIRSSLAQSDRSYQELDAHFQQKELELNTKKLAVCQTQIIYIKE
;
A
#
# COMPACT_ATOMS: atom_id res chain seq x y z
N MET A 1 -35.95 -24.87 23.90
CA MET A 1 -37.05 -25.61 24.61
C MET A 1 -36.46 -26.34 25.81
N ASN A 2 -37.04 -26.20 27.00
CA ASN A 2 -36.48 -26.73 28.24
C ASN A 2 -36.49 -28.29 28.23
N ARG A 3 -35.33 -28.92 27.96
CA ARG A 3 -35.13 -30.39 27.87
C ARG A 3 -35.60 -31.18 29.10
N ILE A 4 -35.68 -30.51 30.25
CA ILE A 4 -36.21 -31.05 31.52
C ILE A 4 -37.70 -31.40 31.41
N GLY A 5 -38.47 -30.68 30.58
CA GLY A 5 -39.91 -30.86 30.44
C GLY A 5 -40.29 -32.18 29.75
N PHE A 6 -39.58 -32.57 28.69
CA PHE A 6 -39.91 -33.78 27.91
C PHE A 6 -39.50 -35.06 28.63
N GLY A 7 -38.36 -35.06 29.34
CA GLY A 7 -37.91 -36.19 30.15
C GLY A 7 -38.88 -36.53 31.29
N LEU A 8 -39.39 -35.53 31.99
CA LEU A 8 -40.44 -35.69 33.01
C LEU A 8 -41.73 -36.28 32.43
N LEU A 9 -42.08 -35.88 31.21
CA LEU A 9 -43.30 -36.28 30.50
C LEU A 9 -43.26 -37.76 30.06
N CYS A 10 -42.11 -38.22 29.55
CA CYS A 10 -41.86 -39.64 29.28
C CYS A 10 -41.83 -40.51 30.55
N ILE A 11 -41.17 -40.04 31.62
CA ILE A 11 -41.14 -40.76 32.91
C ILE A 11 -42.55 -40.90 33.48
N MET A 12 -43.39 -39.87 33.39
CA MET A 12 -44.78 -39.92 33.86
C MET A 12 -45.65 -40.87 33.01
N LEU A 13 -45.48 -40.89 31.68
CA LEU A 13 -46.18 -41.83 30.79
C LEU A 13 -45.80 -43.29 31.07
N VAL A 14 -44.51 -43.57 31.29
CA VAL A 14 -44.02 -44.91 31.66
C VAL A 14 -44.49 -45.30 33.06
N THR A 15 -44.50 -44.39 34.02
CA THR A 15 -44.96 -44.68 35.39
C THR A 15 -46.48 -44.93 35.43
N ALA A 16 -47.25 -44.23 34.60
CA ALA A 16 -48.69 -44.45 34.44
C ALA A 16 -49.02 -45.78 33.73
N SER A 17 -48.21 -46.22 32.76
CA SER A 17 -48.39 -47.50 32.08
C SER A 17 -47.89 -48.71 32.90
N SER A 18 -46.84 -48.53 33.71
CA SER A 18 -46.21 -49.62 34.48
C SER A 18 -46.99 -50.04 35.73
N ASN A 19 -47.76 -49.12 36.35
CA ASN A 19 -48.48 -49.39 37.60
C ASN A 19 -49.83 -50.10 37.40
N VAL A 20 -50.23 -50.37 36.16
CA VAL A 20 -51.55 -50.93 35.84
C VAL A 20 -51.38 -52.26 35.11
N MET A 21 -51.21 -53.34 35.88
CA MET A 21 -51.51 -54.70 35.41
C MET A 21 -53.01 -54.82 35.14
N LEU A 22 -53.51 -54.29 34.02
CA LEU A 22 -54.90 -54.51 33.63
C LEU A 22 -55.02 -54.63 32.11
N GLN A 23 -55.25 -55.86 31.66
CA GLN A 23 -55.87 -56.18 30.36
C GLN A 23 -57.33 -55.66 30.24
N THR A 24 -57.78 -54.81 31.16
CA THR A 24 -59.12 -54.18 31.24
C THR A 24 -59.07 -52.85 32.02
N ALA A 25 -58.07 -51.99 31.78
CA ALA A 25 -57.97 -50.72 32.49
C ALA A 25 -59.04 -49.73 32.01
N ASP A 26 -59.81 -49.16 32.93
CA ASP A 26 -60.74 -48.06 32.67
C ASP A 26 -59.96 -46.82 32.14
N HIS A 27 -60.22 -46.43 30.89
CA HIS A 27 -59.48 -45.40 30.15
C HIS A 27 -59.74 -43.98 30.69
N SER A 28 -60.67 -43.81 31.62
CA SER A 28 -61.08 -42.52 32.18
C SER A 28 -59.96 -41.77 32.93
N ALA A 29 -59.11 -42.50 33.67
CA ALA A 29 -57.98 -41.89 34.40
C ALA A 29 -56.88 -41.38 33.45
N PHE A 30 -56.63 -42.07 32.33
CA PHE A 30 -55.72 -41.60 31.29
C PHE A 30 -56.24 -40.29 30.66
N ILE A 31 -57.51 -40.25 30.28
CA ILE A 31 -58.16 -39.09 29.64
C ILE A 31 -58.01 -37.80 30.47
N GLU A 32 -58.09 -37.90 31.80
CA GLU A 32 -58.00 -36.75 32.70
C GLU A 32 -56.56 -36.20 32.82
N VAL A 33 -55.57 -37.09 32.86
CA VAL A 33 -54.14 -36.72 32.80
C VAL A 33 -53.82 -36.04 31.46
N PHE A 34 -54.26 -36.60 30.33
CA PHE A 34 -54.06 -36.02 29.00
C PHE A 34 -54.67 -34.61 28.86
N LYS A 35 -55.90 -34.39 29.35
CA LYS A 35 -56.57 -33.07 29.33
C LYS A 35 -55.86 -32.01 30.17
N THR A 36 -55.15 -32.44 31.21
CA THR A 36 -54.45 -31.54 32.13
C THR A 36 -53.15 -31.03 31.51
N TYR A 37 -52.43 -31.88 30.77
CA TYR A 37 -51.11 -31.55 30.22
C TYR A 37 -51.14 -31.03 28.77
N SER A 38 -52.22 -31.25 28.01
CA SER A 38 -52.42 -30.67 26.67
C SER A 38 -52.49 -29.14 26.63
N LYS A 39 -52.59 -28.47 27.79
CA LYS A 39 -52.70 -27.01 27.91
C LYS A 39 -51.36 -26.29 28.13
N GLN A 40 -50.25 -27.02 28.23
CA GLN A 40 -48.96 -26.42 28.64
C GLN A 40 -48.07 -25.95 27.47
N SER A 41 -48.29 -26.43 26.25
CA SER A 41 -47.63 -25.92 25.03
C SER A 41 -48.44 -26.28 23.78
N GLU A 42 -48.26 -25.55 22.67
CA GLU A 42 -48.99 -25.82 21.41
C GLU A 42 -48.64 -27.20 20.81
N PHE A 43 -47.37 -27.60 20.90
CA PHE A 43 -46.90 -28.94 20.54
C PHE A 43 -47.49 -30.01 21.47
N GLY A 44 -47.45 -29.78 22.78
CA GLY A 44 -48.04 -30.68 23.77
C GLY A 44 -49.55 -30.84 23.56
N GLY A 45 -50.25 -29.77 23.18
CA GLY A 45 -51.68 -29.79 22.88
C GLY A 45 -52.04 -30.67 21.69
N ARG A 46 -51.24 -30.63 20.61
CA ARG A 46 -51.45 -31.49 19.43
C ARG A 46 -51.10 -32.95 19.73
N LEU A 47 -49.92 -33.18 20.32
CA LEU A 47 -49.45 -34.52 20.70
C LEU A 47 -50.41 -35.23 21.66
N PHE A 48 -50.79 -34.55 22.74
CA PHE A 48 -51.72 -35.12 23.71
C PHE A 48 -53.15 -35.23 23.17
N GLY A 49 -53.54 -34.38 22.21
CA GLY A 49 -54.82 -34.48 21.52
C GLY A 49 -54.91 -35.71 20.61
N GLU A 50 -53.86 -36.01 19.86
CA GLU A 50 -53.79 -37.21 19.00
C GLU A 50 -53.72 -38.50 19.82
N LEU A 51 -52.88 -38.54 20.85
CA LEU A 51 -52.81 -39.67 21.78
C LEU A 51 -54.16 -39.92 22.49
N LEU A 52 -54.87 -38.85 22.86
CA LEU A 52 -56.21 -38.95 23.45
C LEU A 52 -57.25 -39.53 22.47
N MET A 53 -57.19 -39.15 21.18
CA MET A 53 -58.08 -39.72 20.16
C MET A 53 -57.82 -41.21 19.91
N MET A 54 -56.56 -41.65 19.93
CA MET A 54 -56.21 -43.07 19.78
C MET A 54 -56.75 -43.92 20.94
N VAL A 55 -56.59 -43.42 22.18
CA VAL A 55 -57.16 -44.05 23.39
C VAL A 55 -58.70 -44.12 23.31
N GLN A 56 -59.36 -43.07 22.84
CA GLN A 56 -60.83 -43.05 22.68
C GLN A 56 -61.36 -43.99 21.59
N LYS A 57 -60.54 -44.32 20.59
CA LYS A 57 -60.89 -45.28 19.52
C LYS A 57 -60.64 -46.74 19.91
N GLY A 58 -60.17 -47.01 21.13
CA GLY A 58 -59.90 -48.36 21.63
C GLY A 58 -58.61 -48.97 21.08
N GLU A 59 -57.65 -48.14 20.67
CA GLU A 59 -56.34 -48.62 20.24
C GLU A 59 -55.57 -49.26 21.41
N THR A 60 -54.75 -50.27 21.10
CA THR A 60 -54.02 -51.01 22.13
C THR A 60 -52.86 -50.18 22.70
N LEU A 61 -52.43 -50.50 23.93
CA LEU A 61 -51.24 -49.90 24.53
C LEU A 61 -49.97 -50.05 23.66
N GLN A 62 -49.91 -51.09 22.83
CA GLN A 62 -48.83 -51.27 21.87
C GLN A 62 -48.86 -50.21 20.76
N SER A 63 -50.04 -49.92 20.19
CA SER A 63 -50.23 -48.86 19.18
C SER A 63 -49.78 -47.49 19.73
N LEU A 64 -50.13 -47.21 20.99
CA LEU A 64 -49.74 -45.97 21.66
C LEU A 64 -48.22 -45.88 21.86
N ASN A 65 -47.58 -46.99 22.24
CA ASN A 65 -46.14 -47.06 22.44
C ASN A 65 -45.38 -46.92 21.11
N ASP A 66 -45.87 -47.54 20.03
CA ASP A 66 -45.29 -47.43 18.69
C ASP A 66 -45.33 -45.98 18.18
N HIS A 67 -46.43 -45.25 18.44
CA HIS A 67 -46.56 -43.84 18.05
C HIS A 67 -45.65 -42.90 18.85
N VAL A 68 -45.49 -43.14 20.17
CA VAL A 68 -44.53 -42.38 20.99
C VAL A 68 -43.09 -42.62 20.52
N GLU A 69 -42.77 -43.85 20.12
CA GLU A 69 -41.44 -44.18 19.60
C GLU A 69 -41.20 -43.57 18.20
N GLU A 70 -42.24 -43.50 17.35
CA GLU A 70 -42.22 -42.76 16.07
C GLU A 70 -41.95 -41.26 16.29
N LEU A 71 -42.59 -40.64 17.27
CA LEU A 71 -42.36 -39.23 17.63
C LEU A 71 -40.96 -38.99 18.19
N ARG A 72 -40.43 -39.90 19.00
CA ARG A 72 -39.03 -39.83 19.45
C ARG A 72 -38.07 -39.89 18.27
N LYS A 73 -38.36 -40.73 17.29
CA LYS A 73 -37.57 -40.81 16.06
C LYS A 73 -37.66 -39.51 15.24
N HIS A 74 -38.84 -38.90 15.13
CA HIS A 74 -39.00 -37.60 14.49
C HIS A 74 -38.22 -36.50 15.23
N LEU A 75 -38.33 -36.42 16.55
CA LEU A 75 -37.54 -35.47 17.37
C LEU A 75 -36.02 -35.65 17.20
N ALA A 76 -35.54 -36.89 17.21
CA ALA A 76 -34.12 -37.18 16.98
C ALA A 76 -33.67 -36.83 15.56
N ASN A 77 -34.54 -37.00 14.55
CA ASN A 77 -34.28 -36.57 13.18
C ASN A 77 -34.25 -35.05 13.08
N ASP A 78 -35.20 -34.34 13.70
CA ASP A 78 -35.25 -32.88 13.72
C ASP A 78 -34.00 -32.29 14.40
N GLU A 79 -33.57 -32.86 15.55
CA GLU A 79 -32.33 -32.44 16.23
C GLU A 79 -31.09 -32.65 15.32
N SER A 80 -31.04 -33.75 14.58
CA SER A 80 -29.96 -34.06 13.64
C SER A 80 -29.98 -33.14 12.41
N GLU A 81 -31.16 -32.80 11.89
CA GLU A 81 -31.34 -31.85 10.79
C GLU A 81 -30.95 -30.43 11.19
N ASP A 82 -31.32 -29.99 12.40
CA ASP A 82 -30.91 -28.71 12.96
C ASP A 82 -29.40 -28.64 13.18
N GLU A 83 -28.78 -29.69 13.74
CA GLU A 83 -27.33 -29.77 13.92
C GLU A 83 -26.58 -29.73 12.58
N LYS A 84 -27.11 -30.42 11.55
CA LYS A 84 -26.57 -30.38 10.20
C LYS A 84 -26.72 -28.99 9.57
N TYR A 85 -27.91 -28.39 9.66
CA TYR A 85 -28.16 -27.04 9.15
C TYR A 85 -27.22 -26.02 9.79
N PHE A 86 -27.01 -26.12 11.11
CA PHE A 86 -26.10 -25.25 11.84
C PHE A 86 -24.64 -25.45 11.41
N ASN A 87 -24.18 -26.69 11.31
CA ASN A 87 -22.82 -26.99 10.86
C ASN A 87 -22.57 -26.51 9.43
N ASP A 88 -23.52 -26.71 8.51
CA ASP A 88 -23.43 -26.22 7.13
C ASP A 88 -23.35 -24.68 7.10
N LYS A 89 -24.19 -24.00 7.91
CA LYS A 89 -24.16 -22.53 8.01
C LYS A 89 -22.89 -22.00 8.66
N GLN A 90 -22.36 -22.69 9.67
CA GLN A 90 -21.10 -22.32 10.29
C GLN A 90 -19.94 -22.46 9.31
N GLN A 91 -19.87 -23.57 8.56
CA GLN A 91 -18.83 -23.78 7.56
C GLN A 91 -18.89 -22.79 6.40
N GLU A 92 -20.09 -22.51 5.85
CA GLU A 92 -20.30 -21.51 4.81
C GLU A 92 -19.80 -20.13 5.26
N MET A 93 -20.12 -19.79 6.50
CA MET A 93 -19.71 -18.54 7.12
C MET A 93 -18.18 -18.47 7.33
N GLU A 94 -17.57 -19.50 7.92
CA GLU A 94 -16.11 -19.59 8.12
C GLU A 94 -15.34 -19.54 6.80
N ALA A 95 -15.81 -20.21 5.75
CA ALA A 95 -15.22 -20.14 4.43
C ALA A 95 -15.27 -18.73 3.84
N THR A 96 -16.41 -18.05 3.98
CA THR A 96 -16.59 -16.66 3.52
C THR A 96 -15.68 -15.69 4.30
N PHE A 97 -15.52 -15.89 5.61
CA PHE A 97 -14.59 -15.11 6.43
C PHE A 97 -13.14 -15.31 6.03
N SER A 98 -12.73 -16.56 5.84
CA SER A 98 -11.38 -16.90 5.43
C SER A 98 -11.04 -16.26 4.09
N GLY A 99 -11.95 -16.32 3.11
CA GLY A 99 -11.79 -15.67 1.82
C GLY A 99 -11.63 -14.15 1.92
N LEU A 100 -12.52 -13.49 2.69
CA LEU A 100 -12.47 -12.03 2.86
C LEU A 100 -11.24 -11.57 3.66
N ALA A 101 -10.79 -12.36 4.65
CA ALA A 101 -9.58 -12.07 5.41
C ALA A 101 -8.31 -12.15 4.53
N ASN A 102 -8.24 -13.13 3.63
CA ASN A 102 -7.16 -13.24 2.67
C ASN A 102 -7.16 -12.06 1.69
N GLU A 103 -8.32 -11.66 1.18
CA GLU A 103 -8.45 -10.51 0.28
C GLU A 103 -8.00 -9.20 0.95
N VAL A 104 -8.38 -8.97 2.22
CA VAL A 104 -7.94 -7.81 2.99
C VAL A 104 -6.42 -7.81 3.19
N GLU A 105 -5.81 -8.95 3.47
CA GLU A 105 -4.36 -9.05 3.64
C GLU A 105 -3.59 -8.82 2.32
N GLU A 106 -4.08 -9.37 1.21
CA GLU A 106 -3.51 -9.11 -0.13
C GLU A 106 -3.59 -7.62 -0.50
N LEU A 107 -4.72 -6.97 -0.19
CA LEU A 107 -4.88 -5.53 -0.40
C LEU A 107 -3.97 -4.71 0.51
N ARG A 108 -3.82 -5.08 1.79
CA ARG A 108 -2.89 -4.43 2.74
C ARG A 108 -1.47 -4.41 2.18
N VAL A 109 -0.99 -5.58 1.74
CA VAL A 109 0.35 -5.71 1.13
C VAL A 109 0.47 -4.87 -0.14
N SER A 110 -0.57 -4.84 -0.97
CA SER A 110 -0.59 -4.04 -2.20
C SER A 110 -0.53 -2.53 -1.92
N VAL A 111 -1.26 -2.06 -0.91
CA VAL A 111 -1.24 -0.65 -0.45
C VAL A 111 0.15 -0.28 0.08
N GLU A 112 0.76 -1.13 0.91
CA GLU A 112 2.12 -0.91 1.44
C GLU A 112 3.17 -0.84 0.32
N GLN A 113 3.08 -1.72 -0.68
CA GLN A 113 3.96 -1.68 -1.85
C GLN A 113 3.76 -0.42 -2.69
N ALA A 114 2.51 0.02 -2.90
CA ALA A 114 2.21 1.26 -3.61
C ALA A 114 2.75 2.50 -2.88
N ALA A 115 2.57 2.57 -1.55
CA ALA A 115 3.14 3.63 -0.72
C ALA A 115 4.68 3.68 -0.80
N SER A 116 5.33 2.51 -0.70
CA SER A 116 6.78 2.39 -0.83
C SER A 116 7.27 2.88 -2.20
N ARG A 117 6.54 2.55 -3.28
CA ARG A 117 6.87 3.03 -4.63
C ARG A 117 6.81 4.56 -4.74
N ILE A 118 5.78 5.19 -4.17
CA ILE A 118 5.65 6.65 -4.13
C ILE A 118 6.84 7.26 -3.38
N GLN A 119 7.22 6.69 -2.23
CA GLN A 119 8.38 7.15 -1.46
C GLN A 119 9.68 7.07 -2.26
N VAL A 120 9.91 5.97 -2.98
CA VAL A 120 11.10 5.79 -3.84
C VAL A 120 11.14 6.86 -4.95
N LEU A 121 10.02 7.10 -5.63
CA LEU A 121 9.94 8.09 -6.69
C LEU A 121 10.18 9.53 -6.16
N ASN A 122 9.63 9.87 -4.99
CA ASN A 122 9.89 11.16 -4.34
C ASN A 122 11.38 11.33 -3.96
N ASN A 123 12.01 10.27 -3.45
CA ASN A 123 13.44 10.28 -3.16
C ASN A 123 14.28 10.45 -4.44
N GLN A 124 13.91 9.77 -5.52
CA GLN A 124 14.57 9.92 -6.82
C GLN A 124 14.46 11.35 -7.34
N GLN A 125 13.28 11.98 -7.26
CA GLN A 125 13.11 13.39 -7.64
C GLN A 125 14.06 14.30 -6.85
N THR A 126 14.13 14.12 -5.53
CA THR A 126 15.00 14.92 -4.67
C THR A 126 16.47 14.78 -5.04
N ILE A 127 16.93 13.56 -5.35
CA ILE A 127 18.30 13.30 -5.79
C ILE A 127 18.60 14.01 -7.11
N ILE A 128 17.69 13.92 -8.08
CA ILE A 128 17.85 14.53 -9.41
C ILE A 128 17.86 16.06 -9.31
N ASP A 129 16.96 16.64 -8.51
CA ASP A 129 16.93 18.08 -8.25
C ASP A 129 18.26 18.55 -7.61
N GLY A 130 18.79 17.77 -6.67
CA GLY A 130 20.08 18.06 -6.04
C GLY A 130 21.28 17.95 -7.00
N LEU A 131 21.31 16.92 -7.84
CA LEU A 131 22.35 16.76 -8.87
C LEU A 131 22.32 17.91 -9.87
N PHE A 132 21.12 18.27 -10.36
CA PHE A 132 20.95 19.38 -11.29
C PHE A 132 21.39 20.71 -10.69
N ALA A 133 21.01 21.01 -9.44
CA ALA A 133 21.43 22.24 -8.77
C ALA A 133 22.95 22.33 -8.58
N ASN A 134 23.60 21.21 -8.21
CA ASN A 134 25.06 21.15 -8.06
C ASN A 134 25.77 21.37 -9.40
N ASP A 135 25.30 20.72 -10.48
CA ASP A 135 25.89 20.87 -11.80
C ASP A 135 25.70 22.29 -12.35
N GLN A 136 24.52 22.89 -12.13
CA GLN A 136 24.23 24.26 -12.53
C GLN A 136 25.15 25.25 -11.81
N GLN A 137 25.38 25.07 -10.50
CA GLN A 137 26.33 25.90 -9.75
C GLN A 137 27.76 25.72 -10.26
N ALA A 138 28.17 24.48 -10.57
CA ALA A 138 29.48 24.20 -11.12
C ALA A 138 29.67 24.82 -12.52
N TYR A 139 28.64 24.79 -13.36
CA TYR A 139 28.62 25.47 -14.66
C TYR A 139 28.75 26.98 -14.51
N GLN A 140 27.95 27.63 -13.65
CA GLN A 140 28.04 29.07 -13.40
C GLN A 140 29.43 29.48 -12.94
N LYS A 141 30.08 28.68 -12.08
CA LYS A 141 31.46 28.91 -11.67
C LYS A 141 32.43 28.81 -12.84
N ARG A 142 32.35 27.77 -13.68
CA ARG A 142 33.23 27.60 -14.85
C ARG A 142 33.10 28.77 -15.82
N VAL A 143 31.88 29.21 -16.11
CA VAL A 143 31.64 30.38 -16.97
C VAL A 143 32.21 31.65 -16.35
N GLY A 144 32.03 31.86 -15.04
CA GLY A 144 32.62 32.99 -14.32
C GLY A 144 34.15 33.01 -14.41
N ASP A 145 34.80 31.87 -14.15
CA ASP A 145 36.25 31.71 -14.23
C ASP A 145 36.76 31.94 -15.67
N GLN A 146 36.07 31.38 -16.68
CA GLN A 146 36.44 31.56 -18.09
C GLN A 146 36.27 33.01 -18.57
N ASN A 147 35.24 33.72 -18.12
CA ASN A 147 35.05 35.13 -18.44
C ASN A 147 36.13 36.01 -17.81
N ALA A 148 36.54 35.73 -16.56
CA ALA A 148 37.66 36.42 -15.93
C ALA A 148 38.98 36.22 -16.71
N ILE A 149 39.21 35.01 -17.23
CA ILE A 149 40.35 34.72 -18.11
C ILE A 149 40.26 35.53 -19.41
N LEU A 150 39.09 35.61 -20.05
CA LEU A 150 38.89 36.40 -21.26
C LEU A 150 39.18 37.90 -21.04
N ASP A 151 38.72 38.46 -19.92
CA ASP A 151 38.99 39.85 -19.55
C ASP A 151 40.48 40.12 -19.42
N VAL A 152 41.21 39.22 -18.75
CA VAL A 152 42.67 39.32 -18.59
C VAL A 152 43.37 39.23 -19.95
N ILE A 153 42.98 38.29 -20.81
CA ILE A 153 43.53 38.18 -22.17
C ILE A 153 43.24 39.47 -22.97
N GLY A 154 42.05 40.05 -22.82
CA GLY A 154 41.69 41.32 -23.44
C GLY A 154 42.60 42.48 -22.99
N GLN A 155 42.85 42.61 -21.70
CA GLN A 155 43.78 43.61 -21.15
C GLN A 155 45.21 43.41 -21.65
N LEU A 156 45.66 42.15 -21.71
CA LEU A 156 46.99 41.81 -22.24
C LEU A 156 47.13 42.18 -23.72
N LEU A 157 46.11 41.88 -24.54
CA LEU A 157 46.10 42.24 -25.96
C LEU A 157 46.17 43.76 -26.18
N LEU A 158 45.45 44.55 -25.37
CA LEU A 158 45.53 46.01 -25.42
C LEU A 158 46.94 46.51 -25.08
N ARG A 159 47.52 46.02 -23.98
CA ARG A 159 48.84 46.43 -23.52
C ARG A 159 49.95 46.06 -24.50
N VAL A 160 49.86 44.88 -25.13
CA VAL A 160 50.77 44.44 -26.22
C VAL A 160 50.63 45.35 -27.44
N SER A 161 49.41 45.77 -27.79
CA SER A 161 49.16 46.66 -28.93
C SER A 161 49.70 48.08 -28.69
N GLU A 162 49.59 48.61 -27.47
CA GLU A 162 50.16 49.90 -27.07
C GLU A 162 51.70 49.90 -27.17
N LEU A 163 52.33 48.80 -26.74
CA LEU A 163 53.78 48.62 -26.85
C LEU A 163 54.27 48.59 -28.31
N GLN A 164 53.46 48.06 -29.22
CA GLN A 164 53.77 48.05 -30.66
C GLN A 164 53.76 49.46 -31.27
N GLN A 165 52.88 50.35 -30.78
CA GLN A 165 52.73 51.72 -31.28
C GLN A 165 53.70 52.73 -30.65
N GLY A 166 54.20 52.45 -29.44
CA GLY A 166 54.99 53.38 -28.63
C GLY A 166 56.49 53.49 -28.97
N GLY A 167 57.00 52.74 -29.94
CA GLY A 167 58.42 52.84 -30.35
C GLY A 167 59.41 52.42 -29.26
N GLY A 168 59.45 51.11 -28.96
CA GLY A 168 60.61 50.46 -28.34
C GLY A 168 60.98 50.94 -26.94
N HIS A 169 60.12 50.73 -25.95
CA HIS A 169 60.56 50.68 -24.55
C HIS A 169 60.16 49.35 -23.91
N SER A 170 61.17 48.74 -23.30
CA SER A 170 61.18 47.41 -22.72
C SER A 170 60.00 47.16 -21.78
N LEU A 171 59.45 45.94 -21.84
CA LEU A 171 58.39 45.37 -20.99
C LEU A 171 58.76 45.24 -19.49
N ILE A 172 59.67 46.07 -18.99
CA ILE A 172 60.18 46.04 -17.62
C ILE A 172 59.30 46.93 -16.73
N GLU A 173 58.05 46.52 -16.57
CA GLU A 173 57.35 46.57 -15.28
C GLU A 173 57.09 45.09 -14.91
N LYS A 174 58.21 44.42 -14.61
CA LYS A 174 58.42 42.98 -14.83
C LYS A 174 57.81 42.07 -13.75
N ASP A 175 57.39 42.62 -12.61
CA ASP A 175 57.11 41.81 -11.41
C ASP A 175 55.61 41.61 -11.12
N ASN A 176 54.72 42.55 -11.43
CA ASN A 176 53.29 42.38 -11.08
C ASN A 176 52.51 41.52 -12.08
N LEU A 177 52.80 41.65 -13.37
CA LEU A 177 52.04 41.00 -14.45
C LEU A 177 52.16 39.47 -14.42
N LEU A 178 53.34 38.99 -14.04
CA LEU A 178 53.67 37.56 -13.97
C LEU A 178 52.98 36.89 -12.78
N ASP A 179 52.88 37.61 -11.66
CA ASP A 179 52.24 37.15 -10.43
C ASP A 179 50.71 37.23 -10.54
N GLU A 180 50.15 38.26 -11.21
CA GLU A 180 48.72 38.34 -11.55
C GLU A 180 48.29 37.20 -12.48
N ILE A 181 49.10 36.87 -13.50
CA ILE A 181 48.82 35.79 -14.45
C ILE A 181 48.89 34.39 -13.78
N LYS A 182 49.87 34.16 -12.90
CA LYS A 182 50.00 32.89 -12.17
C LYS A 182 48.88 32.68 -11.14
N ALA A 183 48.30 33.76 -10.61
CA ALA A 183 47.22 33.70 -9.64
C ALA A 183 45.87 33.23 -10.23
N LEU A 184 45.69 33.25 -11.56
CA LEU A 184 44.41 33.02 -12.25
C LEU A 184 44.02 31.55 -12.51
N GLY A 185 44.79 30.55 -12.05
CA GLY A 185 44.32 29.16 -11.91
C GLY A 185 44.88 28.12 -12.90
N ARG A 186 44.58 26.82 -12.65
CA ARG A 186 45.22 25.61 -13.25
C ARG A 186 44.58 25.15 -14.58
N GLY A 187 45.40 24.74 -15.57
CA GLY A 187 44.97 24.08 -16.82
C GLY A 187 45.91 24.34 -18.01
N LYS A 188 45.56 23.89 -19.23
CA LYS A 188 46.32 24.16 -20.50
C LYS A 188 46.53 25.67 -20.76
N HIS A 189 45.66 26.50 -20.19
CA HIS A 189 45.75 27.95 -20.20
C HIS A 189 47.04 28.44 -19.52
N ILE A 190 47.51 27.78 -18.45
CA ILE A 190 48.82 28.07 -17.81
C ILE A 190 49.97 27.82 -18.77
N GLU A 191 49.91 26.75 -19.58
CA GLU A 191 50.97 26.41 -20.53
C GLU A 191 51.14 27.50 -21.59
N VAL A 192 50.03 28.03 -22.10
CA VAL A 192 50.04 29.14 -23.07
C VAL A 192 50.46 30.45 -22.38
N LEU A 193 49.99 30.72 -21.17
CA LEU A 193 50.42 31.87 -20.37
C LEU A 193 51.92 31.82 -20.03
N ALA A 194 52.48 30.64 -19.75
CA ALA A 194 53.91 30.42 -19.51
C ALA A 194 54.74 30.56 -20.80
N GLN A 195 54.20 30.17 -21.96
CA GLN A 195 54.84 30.41 -23.26
C GLN A 195 54.83 31.90 -23.64
N ILE A 196 53.72 32.61 -23.38
CA ILE A 196 53.64 34.07 -23.51
C ILE A 196 54.68 34.75 -22.61
N THR A 197 54.83 34.25 -21.38
CA THR A 197 55.83 34.71 -20.41
C THR A 197 57.28 34.59 -20.93
N ALA A 198 57.60 33.52 -21.66
CA ALA A 198 58.93 33.33 -22.23
C ALA A 198 59.24 34.30 -23.40
N HIS A 199 58.23 34.74 -24.14
CA HIS A 199 58.39 35.60 -25.31
C HIS A 199 58.29 37.10 -24.98
N LEU A 200 57.72 37.46 -23.81
CA LEU A 200 57.78 38.82 -23.26
C LEU A 200 59.23 39.33 -23.07
N GLN A 201 60.22 38.43 -22.99
CA GLN A 201 61.64 38.77 -22.85
C GLN A 201 62.36 39.03 -24.19
N THR A 202 61.77 38.68 -25.34
CA THR A 202 62.46 38.65 -26.65
C THR A 202 61.98 39.70 -27.66
N GLU A 203 61.20 40.70 -27.24
CA GLU A 203 60.68 41.81 -28.09
C GLU A 203 59.85 41.39 -29.32
N GLN A 204 59.42 40.12 -29.41
CA GLN A 204 58.55 39.64 -30.50
C GLN A 204 57.06 39.90 -30.19
N VAL A 205 56.69 41.18 -30.18
CA VAL A 205 55.33 41.67 -29.89
C VAL A 205 54.26 40.97 -30.74
N GLU A 206 54.53 40.76 -32.04
CA GLU A 206 53.61 40.06 -32.96
C GLU A 206 53.36 38.61 -32.55
N HIS A 207 54.39 37.89 -32.11
CA HIS A 207 54.25 36.49 -31.70
C HIS A 207 53.47 36.36 -30.38
N ILE A 208 53.69 37.29 -29.44
CA ILE A 208 52.92 37.36 -28.19
C ILE A 208 51.44 37.62 -28.48
N GLN A 209 51.15 38.54 -29.40
CA GLN A 209 49.78 38.85 -29.80
C GLN A 209 49.10 37.65 -30.47
N GLU A 210 49.82 36.88 -31.30
CA GLU A 210 49.32 35.65 -31.89
C GLU A 210 49.00 34.58 -30.83
N LEU A 211 49.90 34.38 -29.85
CA LEU A 211 49.68 33.44 -28.74
C LEU A 211 48.49 33.84 -27.86
N LEU A 212 48.33 35.13 -27.56
CA LEU A 212 47.18 35.65 -26.80
C LEU A 212 45.86 35.47 -27.56
N ASN A 213 45.85 35.72 -28.88
CA ASN A 213 44.66 35.47 -29.70
C ASN A 213 44.30 33.97 -29.73
N ARG A 214 45.29 33.09 -29.90
CA ARG A 214 45.06 31.62 -29.83
C ARG A 214 44.51 31.19 -28.47
N LEU A 215 45.00 31.79 -27.38
CA LEU A 215 44.48 31.51 -26.04
C LEU A 215 43.03 31.99 -25.89
N ARG A 216 42.72 33.21 -26.35
CA ARG A 216 41.36 33.75 -26.36
C ARG A 216 40.41 32.80 -27.10
N ASP A 217 40.78 32.40 -28.30
CA ASP A 217 39.96 31.53 -29.14
C ASP A 217 39.77 30.15 -28.51
N ALA A 218 40.80 29.61 -27.84
CA ALA A 218 40.69 28.36 -27.08
C ALA A 218 39.72 28.48 -25.88
N VAL A 219 39.73 29.60 -25.16
CA VAL A 219 38.79 29.85 -24.05
C VAL A 219 37.36 30.02 -24.56
N LEU A 220 37.16 30.75 -25.66
CA LEU A 220 35.85 30.88 -26.31
C LEU A 220 35.29 29.53 -26.78
N ASN A 221 36.14 28.67 -27.37
CA ASN A 221 35.73 27.32 -27.73
C ASN A 221 35.37 26.47 -26.50
N SER A 222 36.09 26.63 -25.39
CA SER A 222 35.77 25.94 -24.13
C SER A 222 34.41 26.38 -23.58
N LEU A 223 34.11 27.68 -23.61
CA LEU A 223 32.81 28.23 -23.21
C LEU A 223 31.66 27.65 -24.05
N ALA A 224 31.84 27.58 -25.37
CA ALA A 224 30.84 27.01 -26.27
C ALA A 224 30.55 25.53 -25.95
N ILE A 225 31.59 24.74 -25.62
CA ILE A 225 31.44 23.34 -25.21
C ILE A 225 30.73 23.24 -23.84
N ASP A 226 31.07 24.10 -22.89
CA ASP A 226 30.40 24.13 -21.59
C ASP A 226 28.92 24.51 -21.73
N GLU A 227 28.57 25.43 -22.64
CA GLU A 227 27.18 25.80 -22.94
C GLU A 227 26.40 24.65 -23.60
N GLU A 228 26.98 23.94 -24.57
CA GLU A 228 26.36 22.77 -25.19
C GLU A 228 26.06 21.68 -24.13
N LYS A 229 27.02 21.43 -23.23
CA LYS A 229 26.84 20.47 -22.13
C LYS A 229 25.76 20.89 -21.16
N GLU A 230 25.67 22.17 -20.82
CA GLU A 230 24.63 22.70 -19.94
C GLU A 230 23.24 22.55 -20.57
N GLN A 231 23.10 22.86 -21.86
CA GLN A 231 21.83 22.66 -22.57
C GLN A 231 21.39 21.19 -22.58
N GLU A 232 22.33 20.26 -22.80
CA GLU A 232 22.03 18.84 -22.72
C GLU A 232 21.67 18.41 -21.29
N ASN A 233 22.35 18.93 -20.27
CA ASN A 233 22.02 18.65 -18.88
C ASN A 233 20.60 19.11 -18.52
N ILE A 234 20.23 20.33 -18.92
CA ILE A 234 18.86 20.87 -18.77
C ILE A 234 17.83 19.97 -19.48
N ARG A 235 18.15 19.52 -20.70
CA ARG A 235 17.27 18.63 -21.47
C ARG A 235 17.06 17.29 -20.75
N LEU A 236 18.14 16.67 -20.26
CA LEU A 236 18.09 15.41 -19.53
C LEU A 236 17.33 15.54 -18.21
N TYR A 237 17.58 16.60 -17.45
CA TYR A 237 16.86 16.91 -16.21
C TYR A 237 15.35 17.04 -16.45
N ASN A 238 14.95 17.83 -17.46
CA ASN A 238 13.54 18.03 -17.79
C ASN A 238 12.86 16.72 -18.21
N LYS A 239 13.56 15.90 -19.00
CA LYS A 239 13.04 14.58 -19.41
C LYS A 239 12.83 13.67 -18.20
N LEU A 240 13.87 13.49 -17.38
CA LEU A 240 13.84 12.56 -16.25
C LEU A 240 12.86 13.01 -15.16
N SER A 241 12.85 14.31 -14.82
CA SER A 241 11.86 14.88 -13.90
C SER A 241 10.43 14.74 -14.43
N GLY A 242 10.24 14.88 -15.76
CA GLY A 242 8.94 14.65 -16.40
C GLY A 242 8.46 13.20 -16.25
N GLU A 243 9.34 12.23 -16.50
CA GLU A 243 9.06 10.80 -16.35
C GLU A 243 8.73 10.42 -14.90
N ILE A 244 9.46 10.97 -13.92
CA ILE A 244 9.20 10.76 -12.49
C ILE A 244 7.87 11.36 -12.08
N ARG A 245 7.58 12.61 -12.45
CA ARG A 245 6.29 13.26 -12.13
C ARG A 245 5.10 12.51 -12.73
N SER A 246 5.23 12.02 -13.95
CA SER A 246 4.20 11.18 -14.58
C SER A 246 3.99 9.87 -13.81
N SER A 247 5.09 9.21 -13.44
CA SER A 247 5.07 7.97 -12.65
C SER A 247 4.49 8.16 -11.25
N LEU A 248 4.79 9.29 -10.60
CA LEU A 248 4.20 9.69 -9.31
C LEU A 248 2.69 9.87 -9.45
N ALA A 249 2.25 10.69 -10.42
CA ALA A 249 0.82 10.94 -10.63
C ALA A 249 0.01 9.68 -10.96
N GLN A 250 0.62 8.68 -11.59
CA GLN A 250 -0.01 7.37 -11.79
C GLN A 250 -0.01 6.55 -10.50
N SER A 251 1.12 6.51 -9.79
CA SER A 251 1.27 5.71 -8.56
C SER A 251 0.38 6.24 -7.43
N ASP A 252 0.23 7.55 -7.30
CA ASP A 252 -0.68 8.19 -6.33
C ASP A 252 -2.14 7.82 -6.61
N ARG A 253 -2.56 7.82 -7.88
CA ARG A 253 -3.91 7.40 -8.27
C ARG A 253 -4.15 5.94 -7.94
N SER A 254 -3.23 5.06 -8.33
CA SER A 254 -3.33 3.63 -8.00
C SER A 254 -3.33 3.37 -6.49
N TYR A 255 -2.53 4.13 -5.72
CA TYR A 255 -2.53 4.06 -4.27
C TYR A 255 -3.90 4.45 -3.69
N GLN A 256 -4.49 5.56 -4.14
CA GLN A 256 -5.81 6.01 -3.67
C GLN A 256 -6.91 5.00 -3.97
N GLU A 257 -6.89 4.41 -5.17
CA GLU A 257 -7.85 3.36 -5.56
C GLU A 257 -7.70 2.11 -4.69
N LEU A 258 -6.46 1.67 -4.44
CA LEU A 258 -6.17 0.51 -3.60
C LEU A 258 -6.53 0.75 -2.13
N ASP A 259 -6.20 1.92 -1.57
CA ASP A 259 -6.49 2.29 -0.19
C ASP A 259 -8.00 2.38 0.04
N ALA A 260 -8.75 2.98 -0.89
CA ALA A 260 -10.21 2.99 -0.83
C ALA A 260 -10.81 1.58 -0.86
N HIS A 261 -10.29 0.70 -1.73
CA HIS A 261 -10.75 -0.68 -1.81
C HIS A 261 -10.41 -1.48 -0.54
N PHE A 262 -9.21 -1.28 0.02
CA PHE A 262 -8.79 -1.86 1.28
C PHE A 262 -9.73 -1.45 2.43
N GLN A 263 -9.99 -0.14 2.59
CA GLN A 263 -10.89 0.37 3.65
C GLN A 263 -12.31 -0.19 3.53
N GLN A 264 -12.83 -0.32 2.30
CA GLN A 264 -14.13 -0.92 2.07
C GLN A 264 -14.18 -2.38 2.52
N LYS A 265 -13.17 -3.18 2.12
CA LYS A 265 -13.10 -4.61 2.44
C LYS A 265 -12.83 -4.88 3.91
N GLU A 266 -12.01 -4.05 4.54
CA GLU A 266 -11.76 -4.09 5.98
C GLU A 266 -13.04 -3.81 6.77
N LEU A 267 -13.83 -2.80 6.35
CA LEU A 267 -15.13 -2.51 6.96
C LEU A 267 -16.11 -3.68 6.80
N GLU A 268 -16.17 -4.29 5.62
CA GLU A 268 -17.00 -5.47 5.37
C GLU A 268 -16.61 -6.62 6.32
N LEU A 269 -15.31 -6.89 6.44
CA LEU A 269 -14.80 -7.94 7.32
C LEU A 269 -15.16 -7.68 8.79
N ASN A 270 -14.97 -6.46 9.26
CA ASN A 270 -15.26 -6.07 10.63
C ASN A 270 -16.76 -6.13 10.93
N THR A 271 -17.60 -5.71 9.98
CA THR A 271 -19.07 -5.77 10.12
C THR A 271 -19.54 -7.22 10.21
N LYS A 272 -19.03 -8.10 9.35
CA LYS A 272 -19.36 -9.53 9.40
C LYS A 272 -18.91 -10.15 10.73
N LYS A 273 -17.68 -9.86 11.20
CA LYS A 273 -17.16 -10.37 12.49
C LYS A 273 -18.09 -10.00 13.65
N LEU A 274 -18.56 -8.75 13.68
CA LEU A 274 -19.48 -8.27 14.70
C LEU A 274 -20.82 -9.04 14.69
N ALA A 275 -21.38 -9.29 13.50
CA ALA A 275 -22.63 -10.04 13.36
C ALA A 275 -22.52 -11.47 13.91
N VAL A 276 -21.40 -12.16 13.69
CA VAL A 276 -21.15 -13.50 14.26
C VAL A 276 -21.11 -13.47 15.78
N CYS A 277 -20.38 -12.51 16.36
CA CYS A 277 -20.31 -12.37 17.81
C CYS A 277 -21.70 -12.13 18.42
N GLN A 278 -22.57 -11.37 17.75
CA GLN A 278 -23.93 -11.13 18.22
C GLN A 278 -24.82 -12.38 18.13
N THR A 279 -24.74 -13.13 17.03
CA THR A 279 -25.50 -14.38 16.86
C THR A 279 -25.10 -15.44 17.90
N GLN A 280 -23.81 -15.56 18.22
CA GLN A 280 -23.33 -16.49 19.25
C GLN A 280 -23.80 -16.12 20.66
N ILE A 281 -23.90 -14.82 20.98
CA ILE A 281 -24.38 -14.35 22.29
C ILE A 281 -25.87 -14.64 22.50
N ILE A 282 -26.68 -14.56 21.45
CA ILE A 282 -28.12 -14.89 21.52
C ILE A 282 -28.29 -16.38 21.81
N TYR A 283 -27.52 -17.24 21.14
CA TYR A 283 -27.65 -18.69 21.26
C TYR A 283 -27.15 -19.27 22.60
N ILE A 284 -26.20 -18.61 23.27
CA ILE A 284 -25.75 -19.02 24.62
C ILE A 284 -26.82 -18.69 25.70
N LYS A 285 -27.78 -17.82 25.40
CA LYS A 285 -28.81 -17.35 26.34
C LYS A 285 -30.18 -18.06 26.19
N GLU A 286 -30.38 -18.87 25.16
CA GLU A 286 -31.59 -19.69 24.92
C GLU A 286 -31.41 -21.15 25.32
#